data_AF-K0KBN8-F1
#
_entry.id   AF-K0KBN8-F1
#
_cell.length_a   1.000
_cell.length_b   1.000
_cell.length_c   1.000
_cell.angle_alpha   90.00
_cell.angle_beta   90.00
_cell.angle_gamma   90.00
#
_symmetry.space_group_name_H-M   'P 1'
#
loop_
_entity.id
_entity.type
_entity.pdbx_description
1 polymer ?
#
loop_
_entity_poly.entity_id
_entity_poly.type
_entity_poly.pdbx_seq_one_letter_code
_entity_poly.pdbx_strand_id
1 'polypeptide(L)'
;MRLDDHSTVREVRGNPVRPPEPVVAAERLRELAFRAGADDVGFVPVDTPGLEVDVEHARTALPGARTYVAFCVRMNRDNVRSPLRSIANTEFHQALGDADEVGHRLARLLQDEGHRVVHPASAFPQEMDDFPGRGWVISHKLVAQAAGLGRIGIHRNVIHPRFGNFILLGTVVVDFAVDEPSGPVDFNPCLECKLCVAACPVGAIGKEGSFDFAACYTHNYREFMSGFTDWVETVADSADRADYRSRVSPAETASMWQSLAFKPNYKAAYCVAACPAGSDVIGPFLADRKGFVAEVVKPLQDKEEPVYVVPGSPAEEHVRKRFPHKRVRRVSNGL
;
A
#
# COMPACT_ATOMS: atom_id res chain seq x y z
N MET A 1 17.65 -0.98 46.57
CA MET A 1 16.75 -2.16 46.59
C MET A 1 17.36 -3.19 45.66
N ARG A 2 17.55 -4.45 46.08
CA ARG A 2 18.06 -5.51 45.18
C ARG A 2 16.91 -6.01 44.30
N LEU A 3 17.22 -6.49 43.10
CA LEU A 3 16.20 -6.99 42.15
C LEU A 3 15.30 -8.06 42.79
N ASP A 4 15.89 -8.94 43.59
CA ASP A 4 15.19 -10.04 44.26
C ASP A 4 14.23 -9.57 45.36
N ASP A 5 14.40 -8.35 45.86
CA ASP A 5 13.54 -7.76 46.88
C ASP A 5 12.30 -7.06 46.27
N HIS A 6 12.25 -6.87 44.95
CA HIS A 6 11.14 -6.21 44.27
C HIS A 6 9.87 -7.09 44.28
N SER A 7 8.73 -6.53 44.69
CA SER A 7 7.45 -7.25 44.84
C SER A 7 7.05 -8.01 43.56
N THR A 8 7.04 -7.33 42.42
CA THR A 8 6.74 -7.94 41.11
C THR A 8 7.70 -9.08 40.74
N VAL A 9 8.99 -8.96 41.06
CA VAL A 9 9.97 -10.02 40.76
C VAL A 9 9.68 -11.27 41.58
N ARG A 10 9.34 -11.10 42.87
CA ARG A 10 8.96 -12.21 43.75
C ARG A 10 7.65 -12.87 43.30
N GLU A 11 6.67 -12.06 42.88
CA GLU A 11 5.40 -12.54 42.34
C GLU A 11 5.58 -13.38 41.07
N VAL A 12 6.29 -12.83 40.07
CA VAL A 12 6.52 -13.52 38.78
C VAL A 12 7.39 -14.77 38.96
N ARG A 13 8.41 -14.74 39.81
CA ARG A 13 9.21 -15.95 40.10
C ARG A 13 8.43 -17.00 40.90
N GLY A 14 7.45 -16.58 41.70
CA GLY A 14 6.52 -17.47 42.38
C GLY A 14 5.53 -18.15 41.43
N ASN A 15 5.20 -17.49 40.31
CA ASN A 15 4.29 -17.97 39.27
C ASN A 15 4.95 -17.91 37.88
N PRO A 16 5.94 -18.77 37.59
CA PRO A 16 6.66 -18.72 36.32
C PRO A 16 5.70 -18.97 35.14
N VAL A 17 5.67 -18.02 34.20
CA VAL A 17 4.90 -18.14 32.96
C VAL A 17 5.54 -19.22 32.08
N ARG A 18 4.74 -20.19 31.62
CA ARG A 18 5.20 -21.20 30.67
C ARG A 18 5.57 -20.50 29.35
N PRO A 19 6.75 -20.80 28.75
CA PRO A 19 7.08 -20.25 27.44
C PRO A 19 6.03 -20.67 26.40
N PRO A 20 5.71 -19.80 25.43
CA PRO A 20 4.76 -20.13 24.39
C PRO A 20 5.27 -21.29 23.52
N GLU A 21 4.36 -21.99 22.85
CA GLU A 21 4.73 -23.08 21.95
C GLU A 21 5.52 -22.53 20.74
N PRO A 22 6.61 -23.21 20.31
CA PRO A 22 7.45 -22.74 19.21
C PRO A 22 6.82 -22.92 17.83
N VAL A 23 5.70 -23.65 17.77
CA VAL A 23 4.89 -23.91 16.58
C VAL A 23 3.42 -23.62 16.93
N VAL A 24 2.77 -22.78 16.13
CA VAL A 24 1.36 -22.39 16.30
C VAL A 24 0.53 -22.97 15.16
N ALA A 25 -0.65 -23.48 15.49
CA ALA A 25 -1.58 -24.03 14.50
C ALA A 25 -2.13 -22.93 13.56
N ALA A 26 -2.14 -23.20 12.25
CA ALA A 26 -2.63 -22.28 11.24
C ALA A 26 -4.10 -21.88 11.45
N GLU A 27 -4.97 -22.80 11.92
CA GLU A 27 -6.36 -22.49 12.27
C GLU A 27 -6.45 -21.46 13.39
N ARG A 28 -5.63 -21.61 14.43
CA ARG A 28 -5.62 -20.68 15.58
C ARG A 28 -5.20 -19.29 15.12
N LEU A 29 -4.17 -19.22 14.29
CA LEU A 29 -3.69 -17.94 13.78
C LEU A 29 -4.70 -17.26 12.84
N ARG A 30 -5.44 -18.05 12.03
CA ARG A 30 -6.58 -17.56 11.23
C ARG A 30 -7.68 -16.98 12.13
N GLU A 31 -8.07 -17.71 13.16
CA GLU A 31 -9.08 -17.26 14.13
C GLU A 31 -8.69 -15.93 14.78
N LEU A 32 -7.44 -15.79 15.23
CA LEU A 32 -6.94 -14.56 15.84
C LEU A 32 -6.94 -13.38 14.85
N ALA A 33 -6.52 -13.60 13.61
CA ALA A 33 -6.51 -12.56 12.59
C ALA A 33 -7.93 -12.09 12.23
N PHE A 34 -8.89 -13.01 12.07
CA PHE A 34 -10.29 -12.66 11.85
C PHE A 34 -10.91 -11.96 13.06
N ARG A 35 -10.57 -12.37 14.27
CA ARG A 35 -10.98 -11.69 15.51
C ARG A 35 -10.39 -10.28 15.61
N ALA A 36 -9.18 -10.06 15.10
CA ALA A 36 -8.57 -8.73 15.03
C ALA A 36 -9.24 -7.82 13.99
N GLY A 37 -9.89 -8.41 12.97
CA GLY A 37 -10.68 -7.71 11.95
C GLY A 37 -10.17 -7.88 10.51
N ALA A 38 -9.22 -8.79 10.26
CA ALA A 38 -8.79 -9.10 8.90
C ALA A 38 -9.93 -9.69 8.06
N ASP A 39 -9.99 -9.36 6.77
CA ASP A 39 -10.93 -9.98 5.82
C ASP A 39 -10.37 -11.27 5.21
N ASP A 40 -9.04 -11.39 5.10
CA ASP A 40 -8.31 -12.62 4.79
C ASP A 40 -6.89 -12.57 5.37
N VAL A 41 -6.27 -13.73 5.56
CA VAL A 41 -4.95 -13.89 6.17
C VAL A 41 -4.20 -15.10 5.60
N GLY A 42 -2.88 -14.97 5.46
CA GLY A 42 -1.98 -16.05 5.06
C GLY A 42 -0.65 -15.99 5.79
N PHE A 43 0.04 -17.13 5.82
CA PHE A 43 1.26 -17.31 6.62
C PHE A 43 2.38 -17.92 5.79
N VAL A 44 3.58 -17.39 5.92
CA VAL A 44 4.79 -17.94 5.27
C VAL A 44 6.02 -17.79 6.16
N PRO A 45 6.94 -18.76 6.14
CA PRO A 45 8.26 -18.60 6.75
C PRO A 45 8.99 -17.36 6.23
N VAL A 46 9.78 -16.71 7.08
CA VAL A 46 10.52 -15.49 6.69
C VAL A 46 11.53 -15.73 5.58
N ASP A 47 12.05 -16.95 5.47
CA ASP A 47 13.01 -17.42 4.47
C ASP A 47 12.36 -18.01 3.21
N THR A 48 11.06 -17.79 3.01
CA THR A 48 10.35 -18.19 1.78
C THR A 48 11.02 -17.57 0.55
N PRO A 49 11.30 -18.37 -0.51
CA PRO A 49 11.90 -17.86 -1.75
C PRO A 49 11.12 -16.68 -2.34
N GLY A 50 11.84 -15.63 -2.75
CA GLY A 50 11.28 -14.37 -3.25
C GLY A 50 11.03 -13.30 -2.18
N LEU A 51 11.34 -13.58 -0.91
CA LEU A 51 11.29 -12.63 0.21
C LEU A 51 12.67 -12.25 0.75
N GLU A 52 13.76 -12.59 0.04
CA GLU A 52 15.14 -12.39 0.49
C GLU A 52 15.43 -10.93 0.86
N VAL A 53 14.79 -10.00 0.14
CA VAL A 53 14.92 -8.56 0.38
C VAL A 53 14.42 -8.15 1.77
N ASP A 54 13.47 -8.88 2.36
CA ASP A 54 12.85 -8.53 3.65
C ASP A 54 13.47 -9.26 4.85
N VAL A 55 14.21 -10.37 4.64
CA VAL A 55 14.70 -11.26 5.72
C VAL A 55 15.47 -10.51 6.80
N GLU A 56 16.50 -9.76 6.42
CA GLU A 56 17.34 -9.04 7.40
C GLU A 56 16.54 -7.93 8.10
N HIS A 57 15.64 -7.25 7.39
CA HIS A 57 14.80 -6.20 7.96
C HIS A 57 13.81 -6.78 8.99
N ALA A 58 13.24 -7.95 8.71
CA ALA A 58 12.38 -8.65 9.65
C ALA A 58 13.13 -9.10 10.91
N ARG A 59 14.37 -9.58 10.76
CA ARG A 59 15.22 -9.98 11.90
C ARG A 59 15.75 -8.80 12.71
N THR A 60 15.99 -7.66 12.07
CA THR A 60 16.29 -6.40 12.78
C THR A 60 15.07 -5.91 13.55
N ALA A 61 13.88 -5.92 12.95
CA ALA A 61 12.64 -5.51 13.62
C ALA A 61 12.24 -6.46 14.76
N LEU A 62 12.45 -7.77 14.58
CA LEU A 62 12.20 -8.79 15.59
C LEU A 62 13.32 -9.84 15.57
N PRO A 63 14.28 -9.77 16.50
CA PRO A 63 15.31 -10.81 16.63
C PRO A 63 14.65 -12.17 16.89
N GLY A 64 14.91 -13.14 16.01
CA GLY A 64 14.25 -14.46 16.05
C GLY A 64 12.97 -14.55 15.22
N ALA A 65 12.69 -13.59 14.32
CA ALA A 65 11.60 -13.68 13.35
C ALA A 65 11.64 -15.01 12.57
N ARG A 66 10.48 -15.68 12.48
CA ARG A 66 10.32 -16.99 11.81
C ARG A 66 9.19 -17.01 10.80
N THR A 67 8.09 -16.30 11.04
CA THR A 67 6.92 -16.30 10.15
C THR A 67 6.44 -14.87 9.87
N TYR A 68 6.07 -14.60 8.62
CA TYR A 68 5.22 -13.48 8.25
C TYR A 68 3.75 -13.88 8.28
N VAL A 69 2.94 -13.07 8.95
CA VAL A 69 1.48 -13.16 8.95
C VAL A 69 0.94 -12.02 8.11
N ALA A 70 0.64 -12.30 6.85
CA ALA A 70 0.08 -11.35 5.91
C ALA A 70 -1.43 -11.29 6.09
N PHE A 71 -2.03 -10.10 6.09
CA PHE A 71 -3.48 -9.96 6.12
C PHE A 71 -3.93 -8.85 5.17
N CYS A 72 -5.23 -8.84 4.87
CA CYS A 72 -5.83 -7.76 4.12
C CYS A 72 -7.14 -7.27 4.75
N VAL A 73 -7.47 -6.01 4.45
CA VAL A 73 -8.77 -5.40 4.73
C VAL A 73 -9.36 -4.84 3.44
N ARG A 74 -10.67 -4.92 3.28
CA ARG A 74 -11.38 -4.50 2.06
C ARG A 74 -11.62 -3.00 2.06
N MET A 75 -11.50 -2.41 0.87
CA MET A 75 -11.98 -1.07 0.57
C MET A 75 -13.38 -1.09 -0.05
N ASN A 76 -14.14 -0.02 0.20
CA ASN A 76 -15.37 0.29 -0.49
C ASN A 76 -15.10 0.66 -1.96
N ARG A 77 -15.53 -0.22 -2.87
CA ARG A 77 -15.18 -0.17 -4.29
C ARG A 77 -15.64 1.10 -4.97
N ASP A 78 -16.85 1.55 -4.68
CA ASP A 78 -17.42 2.75 -5.31
C ASP A 78 -16.72 4.02 -4.83
N ASN A 79 -16.24 4.04 -3.58
CA ASN A 79 -15.40 5.13 -3.10
C ASN A 79 -14.09 5.19 -3.89
N VAL A 80 -13.42 4.04 -4.07
CA VAL A 80 -12.18 3.95 -4.86
C VAL A 80 -12.40 4.26 -6.34
N ARG A 81 -13.56 3.88 -6.91
CA ARG A 81 -13.94 4.14 -8.31
C ARG A 81 -14.32 5.59 -8.58
N SER A 82 -14.65 6.35 -7.54
CA SER A 82 -15.05 7.74 -7.70
C SER A 82 -13.95 8.56 -8.40
N PRO A 83 -14.28 9.36 -9.43
CA PRO A 83 -13.33 10.30 -10.02
C PRO A 83 -13.02 11.47 -9.06
N LEU A 84 -13.84 11.65 -8.02
CA LEU A 84 -13.65 12.67 -7.00
C LEU A 84 -12.56 12.24 -6.03
N ARG A 85 -11.44 12.96 -6.10
CA ARG A 85 -10.22 12.67 -5.35
C ARG A 85 -10.46 12.54 -3.84
N SER A 86 -11.32 13.37 -3.26
CA SER A 86 -11.61 13.36 -1.82
C SER A 86 -12.28 12.07 -1.36
N ILE A 87 -13.20 11.53 -2.15
CA ILE A 87 -13.91 10.28 -1.83
C ILE A 87 -12.92 9.11 -1.83
N ALA A 88 -12.12 8.97 -2.89
CA ALA A 88 -11.13 7.91 -2.98
C ALA A 88 -10.05 8.02 -1.89
N ASN A 89 -9.52 9.22 -1.62
CA ASN A 89 -8.51 9.39 -0.56
C ASN A 89 -9.07 9.14 0.84
N THR A 90 -10.31 9.54 1.13
CA THR A 90 -10.93 9.23 2.43
C THR A 90 -11.00 7.71 2.63
N GLU A 91 -11.34 6.97 1.58
CA GLU A 91 -11.37 5.50 1.62
C GLU A 91 -9.98 4.90 1.85
N PHE A 92 -8.95 5.36 1.12
CA PHE A 92 -7.58 4.90 1.34
C PHE A 92 -7.10 5.18 2.77
N HIS A 93 -7.44 6.35 3.33
CA HIS A 93 -7.05 6.73 4.69
C HIS A 93 -7.78 5.93 5.77
N GLN A 94 -9.05 5.58 5.52
CA GLN A 94 -9.84 4.75 6.43
C GLN A 94 -9.33 3.31 6.39
N ALA A 95 -9.24 2.70 5.21
CA ALA A 95 -8.80 1.31 5.08
C ALA A 95 -7.35 1.11 5.54
N LEU A 96 -6.49 2.13 5.41
CA LEU A 96 -5.17 2.09 6.03
C LEU A 96 -5.26 2.07 7.57
N GLY A 97 -6.10 2.94 8.15
CA GLY A 97 -6.33 2.94 9.59
C GLY A 97 -6.86 1.60 10.09
N ASP A 98 -7.78 0.99 9.34
CA ASP A 98 -8.31 -0.34 9.64
C ASP A 98 -7.20 -1.41 9.56
N ALA A 99 -6.31 -1.35 8.56
CA ALA A 99 -5.18 -2.28 8.44
C ALA A 99 -4.21 -2.16 9.62
N ASP A 100 -3.85 -0.94 10.03
CA ASP A 100 -2.98 -0.71 11.19
C ASP A 100 -3.67 -1.13 12.50
N GLU A 101 -4.98 -0.93 12.62
CA GLU A 101 -5.75 -1.37 13.79
C GLU A 101 -5.84 -2.91 13.87
N VAL A 102 -6.03 -3.60 12.74
CA VAL A 102 -5.96 -5.07 12.67
C VAL A 102 -4.57 -5.55 13.07
N GLY A 103 -3.50 -4.95 12.54
CA GLY A 103 -2.13 -5.30 12.89
C GLY A 103 -1.83 -5.09 14.38
N HIS A 104 -2.26 -3.96 14.95
CA HIS A 104 -2.15 -3.66 16.36
C HIS A 104 -2.89 -4.69 17.25
N ARG A 105 -4.15 -4.96 16.94
CA ARG A 105 -4.97 -5.92 17.70
C ARG A 105 -4.43 -7.34 17.60
N LEU A 106 -4.00 -7.78 16.42
CA LEU A 106 -3.40 -9.09 16.22
C LEU A 106 -2.10 -9.23 17.02
N ALA A 107 -1.23 -8.21 17.00
CA ALA A 107 -0.02 -8.20 17.80
C ALA A 107 -0.34 -8.29 19.30
N ARG A 108 -1.33 -7.54 19.80
CA ARG A 108 -1.78 -7.62 21.20
C ARG A 108 -2.29 -9.01 21.57
N LEU A 109 -3.13 -9.63 20.74
CA LEU A 109 -3.65 -10.98 20.97
C LEU A 109 -2.53 -12.03 21.05
N LEU A 110 -1.53 -11.95 20.17
CA LEU A 110 -0.39 -12.86 20.17
C LEU A 110 0.56 -12.62 21.36
N GLN A 111 0.75 -11.36 21.78
CA GLN A 111 1.51 -11.04 23.00
C GLN A 111 0.81 -11.55 24.26
N ASP A 112 -0.52 -11.47 24.32
CA ASP A 112 -1.31 -12.00 25.43
C ASP A 112 -1.21 -13.56 25.50
N GLU A 113 -0.89 -14.22 24.38
CA GLU A 113 -0.52 -15.65 24.33
C GLU A 113 0.97 -15.93 24.60
N GLY A 114 1.77 -14.89 24.86
CA GLY A 114 3.18 -14.98 25.23
C GLY A 114 4.18 -14.92 24.07
N HIS A 115 3.71 -14.78 22.82
CA HIS A 115 4.57 -14.73 21.64
C HIS A 115 5.21 -13.36 21.43
N ARG A 116 6.38 -13.33 20.78
CA ARG A 116 6.99 -12.06 20.36
C ARG A 116 6.55 -11.72 18.96
N VAL A 117 6.21 -10.45 18.79
CA VAL A 117 5.52 -9.99 17.60
C VAL A 117 5.77 -8.50 17.37
N VAL A 118 5.93 -8.12 16.11
CA VAL A 118 6.00 -6.73 15.67
C VAL A 118 5.09 -6.52 14.45
N HIS A 119 4.42 -5.37 14.44
CA HIS A 119 3.64 -4.90 13.31
C HIS A 119 4.30 -3.64 12.74
N PRO A 120 5.00 -3.71 11.59
CA PRO A 120 5.45 -2.52 10.88
C PRO A 120 4.28 -1.77 10.24
N ALA A 121 4.45 -0.47 10.02
CA ALA A 121 3.43 0.39 9.42
C ALA A 121 2.95 -0.13 8.05
N SER A 122 1.62 -0.24 7.86
CA SER A 122 1.02 -0.81 6.64
C SER A 122 1.24 0.07 5.40
N ALA A 123 1.41 1.38 5.60
CA ALA A 123 1.82 2.36 4.61
C ALA A 123 2.49 3.56 5.30
N PHE A 124 2.94 4.56 4.52
CA PHE A 124 3.64 5.76 5.02
C PHE A 124 4.86 5.41 5.88
N PRO A 125 5.91 4.84 5.25
CA PRO A 125 7.15 4.48 5.95
C PRO A 125 7.71 5.61 6.80
N GLN A 126 8.41 5.23 7.88
CA GLN A 126 8.93 6.18 8.87
C GLN A 126 10.46 6.19 8.97
N GLU A 127 11.18 5.27 8.31
CA GLU A 127 12.66 5.27 8.27
C GLU A 127 13.15 6.33 7.26
N MET A 128 12.97 7.60 7.60
CA MET A 128 13.24 8.73 6.69
C MET A 128 14.72 9.05 6.52
N ASP A 129 15.58 8.60 7.43
CA ASP A 129 17.04 8.72 7.29
C ASP A 129 17.56 7.94 6.06
N ASP A 130 16.81 6.93 5.61
CA ASP A 130 17.13 6.13 4.43
C ASP A 130 16.52 6.68 3.12
N PHE A 131 15.78 7.79 3.16
CA PHE A 131 15.20 8.39 1.95
C PHE A 131 16.30 8.94 1.01
N PRO A 132 16.25 8.72 -0.32
CA PRO A 132 15.15 8.15 -1.13
C PRO A 132 15.17 6.62 -1.29
N GLY A 133 16.02 5.92 -0.54
CA GLY A 133 16.12 4.47 -0.52
C GLY A 133 14.94 3.80 0.19
N ARG A 134 15.24 2.83 1.04
CA ARG A 134 14.22 1.93 1.59
C ARG A 134 13.71 2.43 2.94
N GLY A 135 12.74 3.35 2.91
CA GLY A 135 12.12 3.84 4.15
C GLY A 135 11.17 2.84 4.85
N TRP A 136 10.84 1.70 4.22
CA TRP A 136 9.89 0.72 4.74
C TRP A 136 10.59 -0.54 5.27
N VAL A 137 10.01 -1.14 6.32
CA VAL A 137 10.56 -2.36 6.93
C VAL A 137 10.23 -3.61 6.12
N ILE A 138 8.95 -3.84 5.80
CA ILE A 138 8.47 -5.07 5.13
C ILE A 138 7.78 -4.75 3.82
N SER A 139 8.04 -5.55 2.79
CA SER A 139 7.39 -5.40 1.49
C SER A 139 6.05 -6.13 1.49
N HIS A 140 5.00 -5.51 2.04
CA HIS A 140 3.66 -6.13 2.22
C HIS A 140 3.10 -6.81 0.97
N LYS A 141 3.36 -6.27 -0.23
CA LYS A 141 2.90 -6.88 -1.50
C LYS A 141 3.61 -8.21 -1.83
N LEU A 142 4.91 -8.31 -1.55
CA LEU A 142 5.68 -9.54 -1.79
C LEU A 142 5.24 -10.61 -0.80
N VAL A 143 5.15 -10.25 0.48
CA VAL A 143 4.70 -11.13 1.55
C VAL A 143 3.27 -11.62 1.29
N ALA A 144 2.33 -10.73 0.95
CA ALA A 144 0.95 -11.12 0.63
C ALA A 144 0.85 -12.07 -0.57
N GLN A 145 1.69 -11.89 -1.59
CA GLN A 145 1.75 -12.81 -2.74
C GLN A 145 2.28 -14.19 -2.32
N ALA A 146 3.36 -14.24 -1.54
CA ALA A 146 3.93 -15.48 -1.03
C ALA A 146 2.95 -16.21 -0.09
N ALA A 147 2.20 -15.45 0.71
CA ALA A 147 1.20 -15.93 1.67
C ALA A 147 -0.15 -16.31 1.07
N GLY A 148 -0.32 -16.24 -0.25
CA GLY A 148 -1.55 -16.72 -0.90
C GLY A 148 -2.71 -15.74 -0.87
N LEU A 149 -2.50 -14.47 -0.51
CA LEU A 149 -3.54 -13.43 -0.58
C LEU A 149 -3.78 -12.92 -2.01
N GLY A 150 -2.96 -13.33 -2.98
CA GLY A 150 -3.16 -12.99 -4.40
C GLY A 150 -1.88 -13.01 -5.23
N ARG A 151 -1.93 -12.38 -6.40
CA ARG A 151 -0.74 -12.12 -7.25
C ARG A 151 -0.66 -10.66 -7.64
N ILE A 152 0.56 -10.18 -7.84
CA ILE A 152 0.80 -8.83 -8.33
C ILE A 152 0.40 -8.75 -9.81
N GLY A 153 -0.61 -7.94 -10.13
CA GLY A 153 -1.02 -7.68 -11.51
C GLY A 153 -0.06 -6.75 -12.26
N ILE A 154 -0.31 -6.54 -13.56
CA ILE A 154 0.52 -5.64 -14.39
C ILE A 154 0.57 -4.20 -13.89
N HIS A 155 -0.45 -3.77 -13.12
CA HIS A 155 -0.50 -2.47 -12.46
C HIS A 155 0.26 -2.42 -11.12
N ARG A 156 1.02 -3.47 -10.76
CA ARG A 156 1.88 -3.57 -9.56
C ARG A 156 1.17 -3.57 -8.20
N ASN A 157 -0.16 -3.81 -8.16
CA ASN A 157 -0.89 -4.08 -6.91
C ASN A 157 -1.26 -5.56 -6.85
N VAL A 158 -1.36 -6.09 -5.63
CA VAL A 158 -1.86 -7.45 -5.39
C VAL A 158 -3.34 -7.50 -5.75
N ILE A 159 -3.73 -8.54 -6.50
CA ILE A 159 -5.11 -8.83 -6.84
C ILE A 159 -5.49 -10.10 -6.08
N HIS A 160 -6.41 -9.96 -5.13
CA HIS A 160 -6.98 -11.05 -4.38
C HIS A 160 -7.99 -11.83 -5.25
N PRO A 161 -8.00 -13.18 -5.23
CA PRO A 161 -8.93 -14.02 -6.00
C PRO A 161 -10.39 -13.60 -5.85
N ARG A 162 -10.79 -13.27 -4.62
CA ARG A 162 -12.14 -12.83 -4.26
C ARG A 162 -12.37 -11.32 -4.35
N PHE A 163 -11.59 -10.53 -3.59
CA PHE A 163 -11.82 -9.09 -3.41
C PHE A 163 -11.25 -8.19 -4.52
N GLY A 164 -10.46 -8.75 -5.44
CA GLY A 164 -9.74 -7.96 -6.44
C GLY A 164 -8.57 -7.19 -5.82
N ASN A 165 -8.24 -6.03 -6.38
CA ASN A 165 -7.23 -5.14 -5.80
C ASN A 165 -7.82 -4.07 -4.86
N PHE A 166 -9.10 -4.21 -4.47
CA PHE A 166 -9.78 -3.34 -3.51
C PHE A 166 -9.46 -3.76 -2.08
N ILE A 167 -8.18 -3.90 -1.78
CA ILE A 167 -7.65 -4.31 -0.48
C ILE A 167 -6.49 -3.41 -0.07
N LEU A 168 -6.34 -3.20 1.23
CA LEU A 168 -5.10 -2.77 1.87
C LEU A 168 -4.45 -3.97 2.52
N LEU A 169 -3.12 -3.97 2.56
CA LEU A 169 -2.31 -5.06 3.08
C LEU A 169 -1.64 -4.63 4.37
N GLY A 170 -1.54 -5.56 5.30
CA GLY A 170 -0.67 -5.44 6.46
C GLY A 170 0.12 -6.72 6.68
N THR A 171 1.14 -6.64 7.52
CA THR A 171 1.92 -7.80 7.92
C THR A 171 2.29 -7.69 9.38
N VAL A 172 2.24 -8.82 10.06
CA VAL A 172 2.81 -9.00 11.39
C VAL A 172 3.97 -10.00 11.28
N VAL A 173 5.08 -9.73 11.96
CA VAL A 173 6.26 -10.63 12.02
C VAL A 173 6.28 -11.27 13.40
N VAL A 174 6.43 -12.60 13.45
CA VAL A 174 6.37 -13.39 14.70
C VAL A 174 7.57 -14.31 14.87
N ASP A 175 7.85 -14.73 16.11
CA ASP A 175 9.01 -15.55 16.48
C ASP A 175 8.76 -17.07 16.51
N PHE A 176 7.57 -17.51 16.12
CA PHE A 176 7.18 -18.92 16.04
C PHE A 176 7.03 -19.40 14.59
N ALA A 177 7.08 -20.71 14.39
CA ALA A 177 6.70 -21.33 13.11
C ALA A 177 5.20 -21.65 13.07
N VAL A 178 4.65 -21.78 11.87
CA VAL A 178 3.29 -22.28 11.66
C VAL A 178 3.37 -23.71 11.13
N ASP A 179 2.49 -24.59 11.58
CA ASP A 179 2.44 -26.00 11.14
C ASP A 179 2.04 -26.14 9.66
N GLU A 180 1.10 -25.31 9.20
CA GLU A 180 0.61 -25.28 7.83
C GLU A 180 0.75 -23.87 7.20
N PRO A 181 1.89 -23.56 6.56
CA PRO A 181 2.05 -22.35 5.75
C PRO A 181 1.09 -22.34 4.54
N SER A 182 0.61 -21.15 4.16
CA SER A 182 -0.39 -20.98 3.09
C SER A 182 0.17 -21.28 1.69
N GLY A 183 1.27 -20.62 1.33
CA GLY A 183 1.84 -20.65 -0.02
C GLY A 183 1.09 -19.78 -1.05
N PRO A 184 1.69 -19.50 -2.22
CA PRO A 184 1.10 -18.63 -3.23
C PRO A 184 -0.15 -19.24 -3.89
N VAL A 185 -1.09 -18.40 -4.33
CA VAL A 185 -2.22 -18.87 -5.16
C VAL A 185 -1.72 -19.53 -6.45
N ASP A 186 -2.44 -20.53 -6.95
CA ASP A 186 -2.03 -21.37 -8.08
C ASP A 186 -2.34 -20.78 -9.47
N PHE A 187 -3.06 -19.66 -9.53
CA PHE A 187 -3.43 -18.97 -10.77
C PHE A 187 -3.10 -17.48 -10.75
N ASN A 188 -3.18 -16.82 -11.91
CA ASN A 188 -3.04 -15.36 -12.04
C ASN A 188 -4.43 -14.69 -12.01
N PRO A 189 -4.79 -13.90 -10.97
CA PRO A 189 -6.06 -13.20 -10.90
C PRO A 189 -6.16 -12.00 -11.86
N CYS A 190 -5.05 -11.56 -12.46
CA CYS A 190 -5.06 -10.51 -13.48
C CYS A 190 -5.74 -11.02 -14.76
N LEU A 191 -6.79 -10.33 -15.20
CA LEU A 191 -7.53 -10.67 -16.43
C LEU A 191 -6.83 -10.22 -17.72
N GLU A 192 -5.69 -9.55 -17.61
CA GLU A 192 -4.96 -8.93 -18.73
C GLU A 192 -5.79 -7.99 -19.64
N CYS A 193 -6.93 -7.50 -19.14
CA CYS A 193 -7.88 -6.65 -19.87
C CYS A 193 -7.34 -5.27 -20.31
N LYS A 194 -6.17 -4.86 -19.78
CA LYS A 194 -5.50 -3.57 -20.01
C LYS A 194 -6.33 -2.33 -19.66
N LEU A 195 -7.40 -2.44 -18.86
CA LEU A 195 -8.17 -1.28 -18.40
C LEU A 195 -7.33 -0.34 -17.51
N CYS A 196 -6.46 -0.90 -16.67
CA CYS A 196 -5.50 -0.12 -15.88
C CYS A 196 -4.50 0.66 -16.74
N VAL A 197 -4.07 0.09 -17.87
CA VAL A 197 -3.22 0.75 -18.87
C VAL A 197 -3.99 1.91 -19.52
N ALA A 198 -5.23 1.65 -19.93
CA ALA A 198 -6.08 2.66 -20.56
C ALA A 198 -6.44 3.81 -19.63
N ALA A 199 -6.56 3.56 -18.32
CA ALA A 199 -6.93 4.55 -17.33
C ALA A 199 -5.73 5.36 -16.79
N CYS A 200 -4.49 4.89 -16.94
CA CYS A 200 -3.32 5.55 -16.36
C CYS A 200 -3.06 6.91 -17.05
N PRO A 201 -3.07 8.04 -16.31
CA PRO A 201 -2.98 9.37 -16.94
C PRO A 201 -1.56 9.66 -17.47
N VAL A 202 -0.54 9.04 -16.88
CA VAL A 202 0.88 9.25 -17.22
C VAL A 202 1.49 8.13 -18.04
N GLY A 203 0.70 7.12 -18.43
CA GLY A 203 1.20 6.00 -19.22
C GLY A 203 2.21 5.09 -18.50
N ALA A 204 2.21 5.07 -17.15
CA ALA A 204 3.19 4.33 -16.36
C ALA A 204 3.06 2.81 -16.44
N ILE A 205 1.96 2.27 -16.96
CA ILE A 205 1.71 0.82 -17.02
C ILE A 205 1.76 0.39 -18.49
N GLY A 206 2.73 -0.45 -18.84
CA GLY A 206 2.86 -1.03 -20.17
C GLY A 206 1.87 -2.15 -20.43
N LYS A 207 1.51 -2.37 -21.70
CA LYS A 207 0.59 -3.45 -22.08
C LYS A 207 1.19 -4.83 -21.81
N GLU A 208 2.51 -4.96 -21.91
CA GLU A 208 3.28 -6.18 -21.74
C GLU A 208 3.81 -6.36 -20.29
N GLY A 209 3.39 -5.50 -19.34
CA GLY A 209 3.76 -5.61 -17.92
C GLY A 209 4.96 -4.76 -17.47
N SER A 210 5.57 -3.98 -18.37
CA SER A 210 6.53 -2.95 -17.97
C SER A 210 5.86 -1.90 -17.08
N PHE A 211 6.64 -1.28 -16.19
CA PHE A 211 6.13 -0.27 -15.28
C PHE A 211 7.14 0.85 -15.11
N ASP A 212 6.75 2.08 -15.45
CA ASP A 212 7.54 3.28 -15.22
C ASP A 212 7.21 3.82 -13.82
N PHE A 213 8.05 3.44 -12.85
CA PHE A 213 7.93 3.89 -11.47
C PHE A 213 8.07 5.40 -11.36
N ALA A 214 9.02 6.03 -12.06
CA ALA A 214 9.27 7.46 -11.96
C ALA A 214 8.07 8.29 -12.44
N ALA A 215 7.43 7.90 -13.55
CA ALA A 215 6.22 8.55 -14.04
C ALA A 215 5.04 8.40 -13.07
N CYS A 216 4.81 7.18 -12.55
CA CYS A 216 3.77 6.94 -11.55
C CYS A 216 4.04 7.76 -10.28
N TYR A 217 5.28 7.73 -9.79
CA TYR A 217 5.70 8.38 -8.55
C TYR A 217 5.54 9.89 -8.62
N THR A 218 6.09 10.54 -9.67
CA THR A 218 6.00 11.98 -9.89
C THR A 218 4.56 12.50 -9.87
N HIS A 219 3.63 11.75 -10.45
CA HIS A 219 2.23 12.15 -10.48
C HIS A 219 1.44 11.71 -9.26
N ASN A 220 1.34 10.40 -9.01
CA ASN A 220 0.46 9.84 -8.00
C ASN A 220 0.85 10.27 -6.58
N TYR A 221 2.16 10.35 -6.33
CA TYR A 221 2.75 10.70 -5.04
C TYR A 221 3.21 12.16 -5.00
N ARG A 222 2.65 13.03 -5.85
CA ARG A 222 3.03 14.45 -5.93
C ARG A 222 2.99 15.17 -4.59
N GLU A 223 2.14 14.75 -3.66
CA GLU A 223 1.98 15.36 -2.33
C GLU A 223 2.58 14.52 -1.20
N PHE A 224 3.54 13.66 -1.54
CA PHE A 224 4.30 12.84 -0.59
C PHE A 224 5.74 13.38 -0.50
N MET A 225 6.62 12.63 0.16
CA MET A 225 8.02 12.97 0.46
C MET A 225 8.76 13.66 -0.69
N SER A 226 8.91 13.05 -1.87
CA SER A 226 9.68 13.67 -2.97
C SER A 226 9.00 14.91 -3.55
N GLY A 227 7.67 14.91 -3.64
CA GLY A 227 6.94 16.06 -4.14
C GLY A 227 6.93 17.23 -3.16
N PHE A 228 7.06 16.95 -1.85
CA PHE A 228 7.33 17.94 -0.83
C PHE A 228 8.75 18.49 -0.96
N THR A 229 9.76 17.64 -1.19
CA THR A 229 11.14 18.08 -1.48
C THR A 229 11.19 19.02 -2.68
N ASP A 230 10.62 18.63 -3.84
CA ASP A 230 10.54 19.50 -5.03
C ASP A 230 9.79 20.81 -4.75
N TRP A 231 8.74 20.76 -3.92
CA TRP A 231 8.01 21.97 -3.54
C TRP A 231 8.86 22.92 -2.69
N VAL A 232 9.61 22.40 -1.71
CA VAL A 232 10.51 23.17 -0.85
C VAL A 232 11.67 23.76 -1.66
N GLU A 233 12.28 22.97 -2.54
CA GLU A 233 13.31 23.43 -3.47
C GLU A 233 12.78 24.54 -4.37
N THR A 234 11.54 24.39 -4.90
CA THR A 234 10.89 25.44 -5.68
C THR A 234 10.69 26.72 -4.86
N VAL A 235 10.37 26.64 -3.57
CA VAL A 235 10.29 27.82 -2.69
C VAL A 235 11.68 28.46 -2.54
N ALA A 236 12.72 27.67 -2.27
CA ALA A 236 14.07 28.16 -2.06
C ALA A 236 14.69 28.80 -3.32
N ASP A 237 14.38 28.24 -4.49
CA ASP A 237 14.87 28.72 -5.80
C ASP A 237 14.07 29.92 -6.34
N SER A 238 12.94 30.26 -5.72
CA SER A 238 12.12 31.40 -6.14
C SER A 238 12.72 32.72 -5.68
N ALA A 239 12.90 33.67 -6.60
CA ALA A 239 13.49 34.98 -6.27
C ALA A 239 12.60 35.81 -5.33
N ASP A 240 11.28 35.72 -5.51
CA ASP A 240 10.29 36.42 -4.70
C ASP A 240 8.91 35.71 -4.78
N ARG A 241 7.91 36.33 -4.15
CA ARG A 241 6.52 35.85 -4.15
C ARG A 241 5.92 35.73 -5.55
N ALA A 242 6.26 36.63 -6.47
CA ALA A 242 5.70 36.63 -7.83
C ALA A 242 6.31 35.49 -8.66
N ASP A 243 7.63 35.27 -8.55
CA ASP A 243 8.30 34.13 -9.18
C ASP A 243 7.72 32.80 -8.67
N TYR A 244 7.61 32.62 -7.35
CA TYR A 244 6.99 31.43 -6.76
C TYR A 244 5.58 31.17 -7.29
N ARG A 245 4.73 32.21 -7.33
CA ARG A 245 3.35 32.09 -7.82
C ARG A 245 3.24 31.80 -9.32
N SER A 246 4.29 32.10 -10.09
CA SER A 246 4.37 31.73 -11.51
C SER A 246 4.67 30.23 -11.69
N ARG A 247 5.39 29.63 -10.73
CA ARG A 247 5.81 28.22 -10.74
C ARG A 247 4.77 27.32 -10.06
N VAL A 248 4.27 27.73 -8.90
CA VAL A 248 3.31 27.00 -8.05
C VAL A 248 2.05 27.82 -7.89
N SER A 249 0.92 27.29 -8.36
CA SER A 249 -0.38 27.95 -8.21
C SER A 249 -0.86 27.94 -6.75
N PRO A 250 -1.74 28.88 -6.35
CA PRO A 250 -2.35 28.85 -5.01
C PRO A 250 -3.06 27.53 -4.68
N ALA A 251 -3.65 26.88 -5.69
CA ALA A 251 -4.28 25.58 -5.53
C ALA A 251 -3.25 24.47 -5.24
N GLU A 252 -2.08 24.49 -5.88
CA GLU A 252 -1.00 23.54 -5.59
C GLU A 252 -0.43 23.74 -4.18
N THR A 253 -0.21 24.99 -3.77
CA THR A 253 0.21 25.32 -2.40
C THR A 253 -0.82 24.84 -1.36
N ALA A 254 -2.10 25.11 -1.58
CA ALA A 254 -3.17 24.64 -0.69
C ALA A 254 -3.27 23.11 -0.65
N SER A 255 -3.06 22.45 -1.79
CA SER A 255 -3.06 20.99 -1.88
C SER A 255 -1.88 20.36 -1.12
N MET A 256 -0.69 20.98 -1.15
CA MET A 256 0.45 20.58 -0.29
C MET A 256 0.14 20.78 1.18
N TRP A 257 -0.36 21.97 1.55
CA TRP A 257 -0.76 22.25 2.94
C TRP A 257 -1.76 21.21 3.47
N GLN A 258 -2.76 20.85 2.68
CA GLN A 258 -3.77 19.86 3.08
C GLN A 258 -3.14 18.49 3.34
N SER A 259 -2.21 18.05 2.47
CA SER A 259 -1.53 16.76 2.63
C SER A 259 -0.57 16.73 3.83
N LEU A 260 0.00 17.87 4.23
CA LEU A 260 0.82 18.00 5.44
C LEU A 260 -0.01 18.09 6.72
N ALA A 261 -1.14 18.81 6.68
CA ALA A 261 -1.99 19.04 7.85
C ALA A 261 -2.91 17.85 8.18
N PHE A 262 -3.17 16.98 7.20
CA PHE A 262 -4.01 15.80 7.37
C PHE A 262 -3.20 14.52 7.16
N LYS A 263 -3.33 13.89 5.99
CA LYS A 263 -2.59 12.70 5.58
C LYS A 263 -2.21 12.86 4.10
N PRO A 264 -1.11 12.26 3.61
CA PRO A 264 -0.68 12.46 2.23
C PRO A 264 -1.72 11.92 1.24
N ASN A 265 -2.12 12.75 0.27
CA ASN A 265 -3.20 12.40 -0.64
C ASN A 265 -2.67 11.96 -2.01
N TYR A 266 -3.14 10.81 -2.50
CA TYR A 266 -2.85 10.33 -3.84
C TYR A 266 -3.52 11.22 -4.90
N LYS A 267 -2.80 11.53 -5.99
CA LYS A 267 -3.37 12.25 -7.15
C LYS A 267 -4.20 11.34 -8.04
N ALA A 268 -3.85 10.07 -8.10
CA ALA A 268 -4.56 9.06 -8.87
C ALA A 268 -4.87 7.85 -7.99
N ALA A 269 -5.56 6.88 -8.58
CA ALA A 269 -5.62 5.48 -8.18
C ALA A 269 -6.30 4.69 -9.31
N TYR A 270 -6.17 5.18 -10.55
CA TYR A 270 -7.07 4.82 -11.65
C TYR A 270 -6.88 3.36 -12.07
N CYS A 271 -5.69 2.81 -11.87
CA CYS A 271 -5.44 1.39 -12.09
C CYS A 271 -6.14 0.49 -11.06
N VAL A 272 -6.37 0.98 -9.84
CA VAL A 272 -7.15 0.28 -8.81
C VAL A 272 -8.63 0.38 -9.16
N ALA A 273 -9.13 1.60 -9.33
CA ALA A 273 -10.52 1.90 -9.70
C ALA A 273 -11.01 1.11 -10.92
N ALA A 274 -10.24 1.10 -12.01
CA ALA A 274 -10.61 0.47 -13.28
C ALA A 274 -10.51 -1.05 -13.29
N CYS A 275 -9.95 -1.68 -12.25
CA CYS A 275 -9.74 -3.12 -12.24
C CYS A 275 -11.05 -3.87 -12.00
N PRO A 276 -11.45 -4.79 -12.90
CA PRO A 276 -12.62 -5.63 -12.69
C PRO A 276 -12.27 -7.01 -12.11
N ALA A 277 -11.00 -7.28 -11.80
CA ALA A 277 -10.58 -8.59 -11.32
C ALA A 277 -11.10 -8.89 -9.90
N GLY A 278 -11.31 -10.17 -9.61
CA GLY A 278 -11.87 -10.67 -8.34
C GLY A 278 -13.28 -11.24 -8.52
N SER A 279 -13.58 -12.41 -7.94
CA SER A 279 -14.88 -13.06 -8.08
C SER A 279 -16.05 -12.17 -7.62
N ASP A 280 -15.82 -11.37 -6.57
CA ASP A 280 -16.85 -10.47 -6.05
C ASP A 280 -16.95 -9.18 -6.88
N VAL A 281 -16.02 -8.92 -7.80
CA VAL A 281 -15.84 -7.64 -8.51
C VAL A 281 -16.20 -7.75 -10.00
N ILE A 282 -15.95 -8.90 -10.61
CA ILE A 282 -15.95 -9.08 -12.07
C ILE A 282 -17.35 -9.08 -12.71
N GLY A 283 -18.39 -9.34 -11.92
CA GLY A 283 -19.78 -9.50 -12.39
C GLY A 283 -20.25 -8.41 -13.37
N PRO A 284 -20.23 -7.11 -13.00
CA PRO A 284 -20.64 -6.02 -13.87
C PRO A 284 -19.86 -5.95 -15.19
N PHE A 285 -18.55 -6.24 -15.17
CA PHE A 285 -17.72 -6.24 -16.38
C PHE A 285 -18.07 -7.38 -17.33
N LEU A 286 -18.44 -8.57 -16.82
CA LEU A 286 -18.89 -9.68 -17.65
C LEU A 286 -20.29 -9.45 -18.22
N ALA A 287 -21.17 -8.81 -17.43
CA ALA A 287 -22.55 -8.52 -17.84
C ALA A 287 -22.59 -7.48 -18.98
N ASP A 288 -21.86 -6.37 -18.85
CA ASP A 288 -21.74 -5.36 -19.90
C ASP A 288 -20.36 -4.69 -19.89
N ARG A 289 -19.49 -5.15 -20.79
CA ARG A 289 -18.14 -4.57 -20.95
C ARG A 289 -18.18 -3.12 -21.42
N LYS A 290 -19.14 -2.75 -22.28
CA LYS A 290 -19.22 -1.40 -22.83
C LYS A 290 -19.74 -0.43 -21.77
N GLY A 291 -20.80 -0.82 -21.06
CA GLY A 291 -21.32 -0.11 -19.89
C GLY A 291 -20.25 0.07 -18.82
N PHE A 292 -19.52 -1.00 -18.46
CA PHE A 292 -18.43 -0.89 -17.47
C PHE A 292 -17.36 0.13 -17.88
N VAL A 293 -16.94 0.12 -19.15
CA VAL A 293 -15.97 1.12 -19.64
C VAL A 293 -16.56 2.54 -19.59
N ALA A 294 -17.83 2.71 -19.95
CA ALA A 294 -18.50 4.00 -19.92
C ALA A 294 -18.71 4.54 -18.49
N GLU A 295 -18.97 3.68 -17.52
CA GLU A 295 -19.30 4.07 -16.14
C GLU A 295 -18.08 4.14 -15.23
N VAL A 296 -17.08 3.27 -15.41
CA VAL A 296 -15.93 3.18 -14.51
C VAL A 296 -14.67 3.79 -15.11
N VAL A 297 -14.39 3.53 -16.38
CA VAL A 297 -13.08 3.91 -16.98
C VAL A 297 -13.14 5.30 -17.58
N LYS A 298 -14.21 5.62 -18.32
CA LYS A 298 -14.37 6.90 -19.00
C LYS A 298 -14.36 8.10 -18.06
N PRO A 299 -15.04 8.09 -16.90
CA PRO A 299 -14.99 9.23 -15.99
C PRO A 299 -13.58 9.55 -15.49
N LEU A 300 -12.70 8.54 -15.33
CA LEU A 300 -11.30 8.74 -14.96
C LEU A 300 -10.48 9.36 -16.10
N GLN A 301 -10.72 8.89 -17.34
CA GLN A 301 -10.07 9.42 -18.54
C GLN A 301 -10.49 10.86 -18.84
N ASP A 302 -11.78 11.15 -18.72
CA ASP A 302 -12.39 12.40 -19.18
C ASP A 302 -12.29 13.52 -18.14
N LYS A 303 -11.94 13.20 -16.88
CA LYS A 303 -11.70 14.18 -15.81
C LYS A 303 -10.66 15.23 -16.22
N GLU A 304 -11.03 16.50 -16.12
CA GLU A 304 -10.10 17.63 -16.25
C GLU A 304 -9.33 17.85 -14.95
N GLU A 305 -8.00 17.70 -14.99
CA GLU A 305 -7.14 17.81 -13.81
C GLU A 305 -5.70 18.15 -14.18
N PRO A 306 -4.89 18.67 -13.23
CA PRO A 306 -3.46 18.75 -13.42
C PRO A 306 -2.81 17.36 -13.42
N VAL A 307 -1.97 17.09 -14.43
CA VAL A 307 -1.12 15.90 -14.48
C VAL A 307 0.34 16.33 -14.40
N TYR A 308 1.03 15.82 -13.38
CA TYR A 308 2.40 16.21 -13.02
C TYR A 308 3.39 15.29 -13.72
N VAL A 309 4.32 15.85 -14.47
CA VAL A 309 5.30 15.11 -15.28
C VAL A 309 6.65 15.82 -15.25
N VAL A 310 7.72 15.04 -15.40
CA VAL A 310 9.06 15.58 -15.64
C VAL A 310 9.12 16.16 -17.06
N PRO A 311 9.68 17.37 -17.27
CA PRO A 311 9.82 17.96 -18.61
C PRO A 311 10.56 17.04 -19.59
N GLY A 312 10.02 16.89 -20.80
CA GLY A 312 10.61 16.06 -21.86
C GLY A 312 10.47 14.55 -21.66
N SER A 313 9.80 14.10 -20.59
CA SER A 313 9.60 12.68 -20.32
C SER A 313 8.57 12.04 -21.28
N PRO A 314 8.63 10.70 -21.48
CA PRO A 314 7.58 9.97 -22.19
C PRO A 314 6.18 10.17 -21.59
N ALA A 315 6.09 10.41 -20.28
CA ALA A 315 4.83 10.73 -19.61
C ALA A 315 4.22 12.06 -20.08
N GLU A 316 5.03 13.09 -20.34
CA GLU A 316 4.55 14.36 -20.89
C GLU A 316 3.97 14.18 -22.30
N GLU A 317 4.66 13.43 -23.16
CA GLU A 317 4.16 13.09 -24.50
C GLU A 317 2.85 12.29 -24.41
N HIS A 318 2.82 11.29 -23.53
CA HIS A 318 1.64 10.46 -23.30
C HIS A 318 0.41 11.28 -22.95
N VAL A 319 0.53 12.18 -21.96
CA VAL A 319 -0.59 13.03 -21.52
C VAL A 319 -1.08 13.89 -22.67
N ARG A 320 -0.19 14.60 -23.37
CA ARG A 320 -0.56 15.47 -24.50
C ARG A 320 -1.27 14.73 -25.63
N LYS A 321 -0.81 13.52 -25.94
CA LYS A 321 -1.36 12.71 -27.03
C LYS A 321 -2.67 12.03 -26.64
N ARG A 322 -2.76 11.49 -25.43
CA ARG A 322 -3.88 10.62 -25.01
C ARG A 322 -4.98 11.36 -24.26
N PHE A 323 -4.62 12.41 -23.53
CA PHE A 323 -5.50 13.18 -22.65
C PHE A 323 -5.28 14.70 -22.83
N PRO A 324 -5.51 15.26 -24.04
CA PRO A 324 -5.19 16.66 -24.35
C PRO A 324 -5.96 17.68 -23.50
N HIS A 325 -7.09 17.28 -22.91
CA HIS A 325 -7.88 18.09 -21.97
C HIS A 325 -7.32 18.13 -20.55
N LYS A 326 -6.39 17.23 -20.19
CA LYS A 326 -5.71 17.26 -18.89
C LYS A 326 -4.56 18.26 -18.92
N ARG A 327 -4.48 19.11 -17.90
CA ARG A 327 -3.50 20.21 -17.84
C ARG A 327 -2.14 19.66 -17.41
N VAL A 328 -1.16 19.68 -18.32
CA VAL A 328 0.23 19.31 -18.00
C VAL A 328 0.83 20.31 -17.00
N ARG A 329 1.38 19.79 -15.90
CA ARG A 329 2.20 20.52 -14.92
C ARG A 329 3.60 19.92 -14.90
N ARG A 330 4.59 20.75 -15.19
CA ARG A 330 6.00 20.36 -15.22
C ARG A 330 6.61 20.55 -13.84
N VAL A 331 7.25 19.51 -13.32
CA VAL A 331 7.87 19.47 -11.98
C VAL A 331 9.16 18.65 -12.02
N SER A 332 10.04 18.79 -11.02
CA SER A 332 11.05 17.76 -10.73
C SER A 332 10.36 16.54 -10.12
N ASN A 333 11.03 15.39 -10.16
CA ASN A 333 10.58 14.20 -9.45
C ASN A 333 10.92 14.23 -7.95
N GLY A 334 11.82 15.14 -7.53
CA GLY A 334 12.28 15.34 -6.15
C GLY A 334 13.08 14.16 -5.58
N LEU A 335 13.63 13.32 -6.46
CA LEU A 335 14.46 12.16 -6.13
C LEU A 335 15.91 12.37 -6.57
#